data_AF-A0A1F5RHP4-F1
#
_entry.id   AF-A0A1F5RHP4-F1
#
_cell.length_a   1.000
_cell.length_b   1.000
_cell.length_c   1.000
_cell.angle_alpha   90.00
_cell.angle_beta   90.00
_cell.angle_gamma   90.00
#
_symmetry.space_group_name_H-M   'P 1'
#
loop_
_entity.id
_entity.type
_entity.pdbx_description
1 polymer ?
#
loop_
_entity_poly.entity_id
_entity_poly.type
_entity_poly.pdbx_seq_one_letter_code
_entity_poly.pdbx_strand_id
1 'polypeptide(L)'
;MKRRPRGTLSSRYRHRGRDPGAGHRWWILLALVAIAIVGFLGLRRWGGRAAAPRPAATAPAPPATPAIPDSIVALDLEAASRRVFELVRAKRWFESLPYYRHIVAQPGANWLAHFDYGTVLHNASVETRPRSGLLSPLTRSSFERVAMMRDALEHYDRALALAPESADRAVILAGRAHDLNAWGFPWDAMTDYRRAAALDPQWREHAAYYERVLRNPTMKFR
;
A
#
# COMPACT_ATOMS: atom_id res chain seq x y z
N MET A 1 -32.69 -54.45 -51.84
CA MET A 1 -33.38 -55.08 -50.69
C MET A 1 -33.67 -53.99 -49.66
N LYS A 2 -34.94 -53.57 -49.50
CA LYS A 2 -35.85 -53.91 -48.37
C LYS A 2 -35.26 -53.47 -47.01
N ARG A 3 -35.83 -52.61 -46.15
CA ARG A 3 -37.16 -51.97 -46.00
C ARG A 3 -37.00 -50.76 -45.04
N ARG A 4 -37.71 -49.66 -45.29
CA ARG A 4 -38.26 -48.72 -44.26
C ARG A 4 -39.65 -49.25 -43.80
N PRO A 5 -40.44 -48.58 -42.93
CA PRO A 5 -40.26 -48.00 -41.59
C PRO A 5 -41.43 -48.42 -40.63
N ARG A 6 -41.75 -47.61 -39.60
CA ARG A 6 -42.91 -47.61 -38.65
C ARG A 6 -42.62 -48.34 -37.33
N GLY A 7 -42.76 -47.79 -36.11
CA GLY A 7 -43.52 -46.64 -35.61
C GLY A 7 -44.68 -47.16 -34.77
N THR A 8 -44.76 -46.84 -33.47
CA THR A 8 -46.01 -46.79 -32.67
C THR A 8 -45.78 -46.17 -31.28
N LEU A 9 -46.59 -45.16 -30.97
CA LEU A 9 -46.93 -44.69 -29.63
C LEU A 9 -47.83 -45.72 -28.92
N SER A 10 -47.67 -45.89 -27.60
CA SER A 10 -48.71 -46.33 -26.64
C SER A 10 -48.10 -46.28 -25.22
N SER A 11 -48.50 -45.33 -24.38
CA SER A 11 -49.61 -45.42 -23.41
C SER A 11 -49.22 -46.06 -22.06
N ARG A 12 -49.17 -45.18 -21.06
CA ARG A 12 -49.47 -45.33 -19.62
C ARG A 12 -49.55 -46.75 -19.05
N TYR A 13 -48.66 -47.04 -18.09
CA TYR A 13 -49.06 -47.75 -16.87
C TYR A 13 -48.45 -47.08 -15.64
N ARG A 14 -49.34 -46.64 -14.75
CA ARG A 14 -49.07 -45.97 -13.48
C ARG A 14 -48.92 -47.09 -12.44
N HIS A 15 -47.70 -47.37 -11.97
CA HIS A 15 -47.50 -48.18 -10.77
C HIS A 15 -47.09 -47.29 -9.60
N ARG A 16 -48.00 -47.21 -8.63
CA ARG A 16 -47.86 -46.57 -7.33
C ARG A 16 -46.86 -47.39 -6.51
N GLY A 17 -45.60 -46.97 -6.45
CA GLY A 17 -44.62 -47.42 -5.46
C GLY A 17 -44.77 -46.56 -4.20
N ARG A 18 -45.02 -47.22 -3.07
CA ARG A 18 -45.21 -46.61 -1.75
C ARG A 18 -43.82 -46.46 -1.13
N ASP A 19 -43.29 -45.23 -1.05
CA ASP A 19 -41.97 -44.97 -0.44
C ASP A 19 -41.99 -45.30 1.06
N PRO A 20 -41.19 -46.28 1.53
CA PRO A 20 -41.02 -46.55 2.95
C PRO A 20 -39.82 -45.73 3.45
N GLY A 21 -40.04 -44.44 3.78
CA GLY A 21 -38.92 -43.59 4.22
C GLY A 21 -39.27 -42.28 4.93
N ALA A 22 -40.55 -41.98 5.16
CA ALA A 22 -40.97 -40.70 5.73
C ALA A 22 -40.96 -40.65 7.28
N GLY A 23 -40.84 -41.79 7.97
CA GLY A 23 -40.99 -41.88 9.43
C GLY A 23 -39.73 -41.57 10.27
N HIS A 24 -38.52 -41.68 9.70
CA HIS A 24 -37.27 -41.54 10.47
C HIS A 24 -36.59 -40.16 10.33
N ARG A 25 -37.03 -39.32 9.38
CA ARG A 25 -36.41 -38.00 9.15
C ARG A 25 -36.83 -36.94 10.18
N TRP A 26 -38.01 -37.07 10.77
CA TRP A 26 -38.51 -36.13 11.78
C TRP A 26 -37.83 -36.30 13.14
N TRP A 27 -37.44 -37.52 13.51
CA TRP A 27 -36.72 -37.79 14.77
C TRP A 27 -35.30 -37.20 14.77
N ILE A 28 -34.61 -37.22 13.63
CA ILE A 28 -33.27 -36.62 13.48
C ILE A 28 -33.34 -35.10 13.64
N LEU A 29 -34.35 -34.46 13.06
CA LEU A 29 -34.56 -33.01 13.20
C LEU A 29 -34.89 -32.62 14.65
N LEU A 30 -35.72 -33.41 15.34
CA LEU A 30 -36.02 -33.17 16.77
C LEU A 30 -34.79 -33.36 17.67
N ALA A 31 -33.96 -34.36 17.40
CA ALA A 31 -32.72 -34.59 18.15
C ALA A 31 -31.71 -33.45 17.98
N LEU A 32 -31.55 -32.91 16.76
CA LEU A 32 -30.65 -31.78 16.49
C LEU A 32 -31.11 -30.49 17.18
N VAL A 33 -32.43 -30.23 17.23
CA VAL A 33 -33.00 -29.08 17.96
C VAL A 33 -32.78 -29.21 19.47
N ALA A 34 -32.96 -30.41 20.04
CA ALA A 34 -32.70 -30.64 21.47
C ALA A 34 -31.23 -30.42 21.84
N ILE A 35 -30.28 -30.87 21.02
CA ILE A 35 -28.84 -30.64 21.22
C ILE A 35 -28.52 -29.14 21.17
N ALA A 36 -29.11 -28.39 20.23
CA ALA A 36 -28.91 -26.95 20.14
C ALA A 36 -29.44 -26.19 21.37
N ILE A 37 -30.59 -26.60 21.93
CA ILE A 37 -31.17 -26.00 23.13
C ILE A 37 -30.31 -26.29 24.37
N VAL A 38 -29.82 -27.52 24.53
CA VAL A 38 -28.92 -27.89 25.64
C VAL A 38 -27.58 -27.14 25.54
N GLY A 39 -27.02 -27.00 24.33
CA GLY A 39 -25.83 -26.20 24.10
C GLY A 39 -26.01 -24.71 24.45
N PHE A 40 -27.15 -24.13 24.07
CA PHE A 40 -27.47 -22.73 24.36
C PHE A 40 -27.72 -22.46 25.87
N LEU A 41 -28.36 -23.40 26.57
CA LEU A 41 -28.59 -23.31 28.02
C LEU A 41 -27.31 -23.60 28.83
N GLY A 42 -26.43 -24.46 28.33
CA GLY A 42 -25.10 -24.70 28.91
C GLY A 42 -24.19 -23.48 28.82
N LEU A 43 -24.23 -22.75 27.70
CA LEU A 43 -23.45 -21.53 27.50
C LEU A 43 -23.88 -20.37 28.41
N ARG A 44 -25.16 -20.32 28.83
CA ARG A 44 -25.65 -19.31 29.80
C ARG A 44 -25.22 -19.59 31.25
N ARG A 45 -24.79 -20.81 31.59
CA ARG A 45 -24.33 -21.14 32.95
C ARG A 45 -22.82 -20.95 33.18
N TRP A 46 -22.07 -20.64 32.12
CA TRP A 46 -20.65 -20.21 32.17
C TRP A 46 -20.51 -18.70 31.94
N GLY A 47 -21.54 -17.92 32.26
CA GLY A 47 -21.46 -16.46 32.35
C GLY A 47 -21.63 -16.04 33.80
N GLY A 48 -20.53 -15.91 34.55
CA GLY A 48 -20.56 -15.23 35.85
C GLY A 48 -19.98 -16.02 37.03
N ARG A 49 -18.66 -16.11 37.10
CA ARG A 49 -17.96 -15.92 38.38
C ARG A 49 -17.02 -14.74 38.18
N ALA A 50 -17.47 -13.56 38.61
CA ALA A 50 -16.61 -12.40 38.73
C ALA A 50 -15.49 -12.76 39.72
N ALA A 51 -14.25 -12.77 39.25
CA ALA A 51 -13.10 -12.79 40.14
C ALA A 51 -13.12 -11.51 40.98
N ALA A 52 -12.98 -11.65 42.31
CA ALA A 52 -12.85 -10.52 43.20
C ALA A 52 -11.66 -9.63 42.76
N PRO A 53 -11.77 -8.29 42.83
CA PRO A 53 -10.70 -7.41 42.43
C PRO A 53 -9.49 -7.61 43.36
N ARG A 54 -8.35 -7.98 42.76
CA ARG A 54 -7.04 -7.87 43.41
C ARG A 54 -6.76 -6.37 43.65
N PRO A 55 -6.30 -5.95 44.83
CA PRO A 55 -5.87 -4.56 45.03
C PRO A 55 -4.73 -4.26 44.05
N ALA A 56 -4.94 -3.27 43.20
CA ALA A 56 -3.97 -2.83 42.21
C ALA A 56 -2.76 -2.24 42.94
N ALA A 57 -1.61 -2.89 42.80
CA ALA A 57 -0.35 -2.17 42.91
C ALA A 57 -0.37 -1.10 41.82
N THR A 58 -0.26 0.17 42.22
CA THR A 58 -0.26 1.33 41.32
C THR A 58 0.94 1.20 40.39
N ALA A 59 0.71 0.65 39.19
CA ALA A 59 1.69 0.73 38.12
C ALA A 59 1.89 2.22 37.81
N PRO A 60 3.15 2.72 37.69
CA PRO A 60 3.39 4.09 37.28
C PRO A 60 2.68 4.32 35.95
N ALA A 61 1.99 5.46 35.85
CA ALA A 61 1.29 5.84 34.64
C ALA A 61 2.24 5.75 33.44
N PRO A 62 1.81 5.20 32.30
CA PRO A 62 2.62 5.26 31.08
C PRO A 62 2.98 6.73 30.82
N PRO A 63 4.21 7.03 30.36
CA PRO A 63 4.60 8.40 30.09
C PRO A 63 3.55 9.03 29.19
N ALA A 64 3.03 10.19 29.62
CA ALA A 64 2.05 10.93 28.85
C ALA A 64 2.60 11.11 27.44
N THR A 65 1.89 10.59 26.44
CA THR A 65 2.24 10.86 25.05
C THR A 65 2.13 12.37 24.89
N PRO A 66 3.22 13.08 24.55
CA PRO A 66 3.15 14.53 24.41
C PRO A 66 2.05 14.87 23.41
N ALA A 67 1.14 15.77 23.81
CA ALA A 67 0.09 16.24 22.94
C ALA A 67 0.73 16.82 21.68
N ILE A 68 0.31 16.33 20.51
CA ILE A 68 0.76 16.86 19.22
C ILE A 68 0.27 18.31 19.14
N PRO A 69 1.15 19.33 19.00
CA PRO A 69 0.73 20.71 18.81
C PRO A 69 -0.27 20.85 17.67
N ASP A 70 -1.28 21.71 17.86
CA ASP A 70 -2.35 21.95 16.87
C ASP A 70 -1.82 22.49 15.52
N SER A 71 -0.56 22.96 15.48
CA SER A 71 0.10 23.50 14.28
C SER A 71 1.43 22.80 14.02
N ILE A 72 1.65 22.44 12.75
CA ILE A 72 2.90 21.82 12.29
C ILE A 72 4.11 22.73 12.51
N VAL A 73 3.92 24.06 12.47
CA VAL A 73 5.00 25.03 12.70
C VAL A 73 5.48 25.00 14.15
N ALA A 74 4.61 24.65 15.09
CA ALA A 74 4.93 24.52 16.51
C ALA A 74 5.50 23.14 16.87
N LEU A 75 5.51 22.18 15.94
CA LEU A 75 6.17 20.90 16.15
C LEU A 75 7.69 21.08 16.14
N ASP A 76 8.35 20.47 17.10
CA ASP A 76 9.79 20.26 17.00
C ASP A 76 10.13 19.31 15.83
N LEU A 77 11.39 19.31 15.42
CA LEU A 77 11.84 18.54 14.25
C LEU A 77 11.85 17.03 14.49
N GLU A 78 11.99 16.58 15.74
CA GLU A 78 11.97 15.17 16.08
C GLU A 78 10.55 14.60 15.91
N ALA A 79 9.56 15.31 16.43
CA ALA A 79 8.15 14.99 16.29
C ALA A 79 7.71 15.05 14.82
N ALA A 80 8.14 16.08 14.08
CA ALA A 80 7.90 16.16 12.63
C ALA A 80 8.52 14.97 11.87
N SER A 81 9.77 14.60 12.19
CA SER A 81 10.47 13.47 11.57
C SER A 81 9.82 12.12 11.89
N ARG A 82 9.36 11.94 13.14
CA ARG A 82 8.61 10.75 13.56
C ARG A 82 7.32 10.62 12.75
N ARG A 83 6.61 11.73 12.58
CA ARG A 83 5.37 11.74 11.82
C ARG A 83 5.59 11.45 10.34
N VAL A 84 6.65 12.01 9.75
CA VAL A 84 7.12 11.66 8.41
C VAL A 84 7.33 10.14 8.27
N PHE A 85 8.10 9.55 9.20
CA PHE A 85 8.43 8.12 9.14
C PHE A 85 7.19 7.23 9.21
N GLU A 86 6.23 7.56 10.09
CA GLU A 86 4.96 6.86 10.19
C GLU A 86 4.16 6.90 8.88
N LEU A 87 4.05 8.08 8.28
CA LEU A 87 3.27 8.31 7.06
C LEU A 87 3.92 7.63 5.85
N VAL A 88 5.24 7.76 5.71
CA VAL A 88 6.02 7.10 4.64
C VAL A 88 5.89 5.59 4.74
N ARG A 89 6.01 5.00 5.93
CA ARG A 89 5.81 3.55 6.13
C ARG A 89 4.39 3.11 5.80
N ALA A 90 3.40 3.96 6.05
CA ALA A 90 2.01 3.73 5.66
C ALA A 90 1.72 4.04 4.18
N LYS A 91 2.74 4.42 3.39
CA LYS A 91 2.61 4.88 1.98
C LYS A 91 1.65 6.06 1.81
N ARG A 92 1.54 6.92 2.81
CA ARG A 92 0.74 8.17 2.82
C ARG A 92 1.66 9.34 2.51
N TRP A 93 2.17 9.39 1.29
CA TRP A 93 3.19 10.36 0.84
C TRP A 93 2.61 11.77 0.78
N PHE A 94 1.39 11.92 0.27
CA PHE A 94 0.73 13.21 0.15
C PHE A 94 0.52 13.88 1.51
N GLU A 95 0.23 13.10 2.54
CA GLU A 95 0.02 13.60 3.91
C GLU A 95 1.32 13.95 4.62
N SER A 96 2.46 13.38 4.22
CA SER A 96 3.76 13.71 4.84
C SER A 96 4.32 15.04 4.34
N LEU A 97 3.81 15.58 3.22
CA LEU A 97 4.33 16.79 2.58
C LEU A 97 4.46 18.02 3.51
N PRO A 98 3.48 18.35 4.38
CA PRO A 98 3.61 19.51 5.25
C PRO A 98 4.73 19.36 6.30
N TYR A 99 4.99 18.13 6.76
CA TYR A 99 6.05 17.85 7.71
C TYR A 99 7.42 17.94 7.06
N TYR A 100 7.57 17.41 5.83
CA TYR A 100 8.80 17.62 5.07
C TYR A 100 9.07 19.09 4.77
N ARG A 101 8.04 19.88 4.39
CA ARG A 101 8.17 21.33 4.21
C ARG A 101 8.68 22.03 5.45
N HIS A 102 8.18 21.63 6.62
CA HIS A 102 8.67 22.15 7.90
C HIS A 102 10.13 21.81 8.16
N ILE A 103 10.54 20.57 7.87
CA ILE A 103 11.92 20.09 8.07
C ILE A 103 12.89 20.81 7.13
N VAL A 104 12.59 20.88 5.82
CA VAL A 104 13.51 21.48 4.84
C VAL A 104 13.57 23.01 4.90
N ALA A 105 12.62 23.65 5.59
CA ALA A 105 12.65 25.09 5.85
C ALA A 105 13.62 25.49 6.96
N GLN A 106 14.13 24.53 7.74
CA GLN A 106 15.02 24.82 8.85
C GLN A 106 16.45 25.12 8.40
N PRO A 107 17.15 26.04 9.08
CA PRO A 107 18.59 26.15 8.94
C PRO A 107 19.25 24.81 9.28
N GLY A 108 20.12 24.33 8.39
CA GLY A 108 20.83 23.06 8.57
C GLY A 108 20.12 21.82 8.02
N ALA A 109 19.02 21.97 7.29
CA ALA A 109 18.48 20.90 6.46
C ALA A 109 19.58 20.36 5.51
N ASN A 110 19.91 19.08 5.66
CA ASN A 110 21.03 18.45 4.97
C ASN A 110 20.59 17.84 3.63
N TRP A 111 21.54 17.23 2.92
CA TRP A 111 21.27 16.60 1.62
C TRP A 111 20.18 15.52 1.69
N LEU A 112 20.16 14.74 2.79
CA LEU A 112 19.22 13.63 2.95
C LEU A 112 17.79 14.14 3.09
N ALA A 113 17.58 15.21 3.86
CA ALA A 113 16.26 15.83 4.01
C ALA A 113 15.71 16.31 2.67
N HIS A 114 16.55 16.92 1.81
CA HIS A 114 16.13 17.35 0.48
C HIS A 114 15.92 16.17 -0.49
N PHE A 115 16.79 15.15 -0.46
CA PHE A 115 16.64 13.95 -1.27
C PHE A 115 15.34 13.20 -0.95
N ASP A 116 15.07 12.97 0.34
CA ASP A 116 13.85 12.33 0.82
C ASP A 116 12.62 13.15 0.43
N TYR A 117 12.69 14.49 0.55
CA TYR A 117 11.57 15.33 0.18
C TYR A 117 11.29 15.29 -1.34
N GLY A 118 12.32 15.27 -2.18
CA GLY A 118 12.18 15.07 -3.63
C GLY A 118 11.46 13.74 -3.94
N THR A 119 11.90 12.65 -3.30
CA THR A 119 11.28 11.33 -3.45
C THR A 119 9.81 11.31 -3.03
N VAL A 120 9.49 12.01 -1.94
CA VAL A 120 8.12 12.10 -1.42
C VAL A 120 7.24 12.98 -2.32
N LEU A 121 7.77 14.07 -2.86
CA LEU A 121 7.06 14.89 -3.86
C LEU A 121 6.70 14.07 -5.10
N HIS A 122 7.65 13.27 -5.62
CA HIS A 122 7.37 12.34 -6.72
C HIS A 122 6.27 11.35 -6.34
N ASN A 123 6.43 10.61 -5.24
CA ASN A 123 5.44 9.60 -4.84
C ASN A 123 4.05 10.19 -4.60
N ALA A 124 3.98 11.34 -3.94
CA ALA A 124 2.73 12.06 -3.70
C ALA A 124 2.08 12.55 -5.01
N SER A 125 2.87 12.84 -6.06
CA SER A 125 2.35 13.28 -7.36
C SER A 125 1.61 12.17 -8.12
N VAL A 126 1.89 10.91 -7.81
CA VAL A 126 1.26 9.72 -8.43
C VAL A 126 0.39 8.93 -7.46
N GLU A 127 0.30 9.36 -6.20
CA GLU A 127 -0.52 8.71 -5.19
C GLU A 127 -2.01 8.80 -5.56
N THR A 128 -2.70 7.67 -5.47
CA THR A 128 -4.12 7.56 -5.80
C THR A 128 -4.91 7.01 -4.63
N ARG A 129 -6.21 7.31 -4.63
CA ARG A 129 -7.18 6.76 -3.70
C ARG A 129 -8.40 6.25 -4.46
N PRO A 130 -9.08 5.20 -3.98
CA PRO A 130 -10.38 4.83 -4.49
C PRO A 130 -11.39 5.97 -4.27
N ARG A 131 -12.07 6.38 -5.32
CA ARG A 131 -13.21 7.32 -5.27
C ARG A 131 -14.25 6.82 -6.26
N SER A 132 -15.42 6.44 -5.74
CA SER A 132 -16.53 5.91 -6.54
C SER A 132 -16.14 4.70 -7.44
N GLY A 133 -15.30 3.80 -6.92
CA GLY A 133 -14.84 2.61 -7.65
C GLY A 133 -13.69 2.82 -8.64
N LEU A 134 -13.20 4.07 -8.80
CA LEU A 134 -12.05 4.40 -9.65
C LEU A 134 -10.85 4.84 -8.80
N LEU A 135 -9.63 4.53 -9.26
CA LEU A 135 -8.43 5.14 -8.70
C LEU A 135 -8.35 6.59 -9.19
N SER A 136 -8.44 7.54 -8.26
CA SER A 136 -8.32 8.96 -8.52
C SER A 136 -7.06 9.50 -7.84
N PRO A 137 -6.29 10.41 -8.48
CA PRO A 137 -5.19 11.08 -7.83
C PRO A 137 -5.61 11.80 -6.54
N LEU A 138 -4.71 11.89 -5.57
CA LEU A 138 -4.89 12.72 -4.37
C LEU A 138 -4.74 14.22 -4.67
N THR A 139 -3.95 14.56 -5.68
CA THR A 139 -3.83 15.92 -6.22
C THR A 139 -5.13 16.39 -6.87
N ARG A 140 -5.35 17.69 -6.89
CA ARG A 140 -6.57 18.31 -7.47
C ARG A 140 -6.51 18.37 -8.99
N SER A 141 -5.31 18.37 -9.58
CA SER A 141 -5.12 18.49 -11.02
C SER A 141 -3.80 17.89 -11.51
N SER A 142 -3.69 17.69 -12.82
CA SER A 142 -2.41 17.34 -13.47
C SER A 142 -1.37 18.45 -13.33
N PHE A 143 -1.79 19.72 -13.29
CA PHE A 143 -0.88 20.87 -13.10
C PHE A 143 -0.14 20.77 -11.76
N GLU A 144 -0.85 20.41 -10.69
CA GLU A 144 -0.21 20.20 -9.38
C GLU A 144 0.81 19.07 -9.41
N ARG A 145 0.52 17.98 -10.12
CA ARG A 145 1.46 16.85 -10.24
C ARG A 145 2.75 17.28 -10.94
N VAL A 146 2.64 18.05 -12.02
CA VAL A 146 3.81 18.60 -12.74
C VAL A 146 4.58 19.58 -11.86
N ALA A 147 3.88 20.45 -11.12
CA ALA A 147 4.53 21.36 -10.19
C ALA A 147 5.29 20.61 -9.09
N MET A 148 4.69 19.57 -8.51
CA MET A 148 5.36 18.71 -7.52
C MET A 148 6.59 18.01 -8.09
N MET A 149 6.54 17.53 -9.34
CA MET A 149 7.69 16.92 -9.99
C MET A 149 8.81 17.94 -10.26
N ARG A 150 8.47 19.16 -10.67
CA ARG A 150 9.45 20.25 -10.80
C ARG A 150 10.10 20.56 -9.45
N ASP A 151 9.30 20.68 -8.40
CA ASP A 151 9.81 20.95 -7.04
C ASP A 151 10.68 19.77 -6.55
N ALA A 152 10.35 18.53 -6.92
CA ALA A 152 11.18 17.36 -6.62
C ALA A 152 12.57 17.46 -7.28
N LEU A 153 12.64 17.83 -8.55
CA LEU A 153 13.90 18.03 -9.27
C LEU A 153 14.76 19.13 -8.62
N GLU A 154 14.16 20.24 -8.21
CA GLU A 154 14.89 21.28 -7.46
C GLU A 154 15.46 20.76 -6.14
N HIS A 155 14.71 19.91 -5.44
CA HIS A 155 15.19 19.30 -4.19
C HIS A 155 16.29 18.27 -4.43
N TYR A 156 16.25 17.53 -5.53
CA TYR A 156 17.39 16.69 -5.93
C TYR A 156 18.64 17.52 -6.24
N ASP A 157 18.49 18.67 -6.91
CA ASP A 157 19.62 19.56 -7.18
C ASP A 157 20.21 20.14 -5.88
N ARG A 158 19.37 20.55 -4.93
CA ARG A 158 19.82 20.98 -3.59
C ARG A 158 20.53 19.84 -2.84
N ALA A 159 19.99 18.63 -2.89
CA ALA A 159 20.62 17.47 -2.28
C ALA A 159 22.00 17.19 -2.91
N LEU A 160 22.12 17.23 -4.23
CA LEU A 160 23.40 17.06 -4.92
C LEU A 160 24.42 18.14 -4.58
N ALA A 161 23.99 19.37 -4.33
CA ALA A 161 24.87 20.46 -3.91
C ALA A 161 25.39 20.28 -2.48
N LEU A 162 24.60 19.66 -1.60
CA LEU A 162 24.90 19.47 -0.18
C LEU A 162 25.54 18.11 0.14
N ALA A 163 25.48 17.15 -0.78
CA ALA A 163 25.97 15.79 -0.56
C ALA A 163 27.48 15.77 -0.31
N PRO A 164 27.94 15.26 0.84
CA PRO A 164 29.35 15.32 1.23
C PRO A 164 30.19 14.29 0.48
N GLU A 165 29.65 13.10 0.22
CA GLU A 165 30.38 11.98 -0.35
C GLU A 165 29.95 11.64 -1.77
N SER A 166 30.85 10.99 -2.52
CA SER A 166 30.52 10.50 -3.87
C SER A 166 29.42 9.45 -3.85
N ALA A 167 29.35 8.63 -2.80
CA ALA A 167 28.30 7.62 -2.62
C ALA A 167 26.91 8.26 -2.46
N ASP A 168 26.78 9.31 -1.65
CA ASP A 168 25.53 10.04 -1.45
C ASP A 168 25.03 10.66 -2.77
N ARG A 169 25.95 11.27 -3.53
CA ARG A 169 25.67 11.81 -4.87
C ARG A 169 25.18 10.73 -5.83
N ALA A 170 25.77 9.53 -5.77
CA ALA A 170 25.35 8.40 -6.60
C ALA A 170 23.91 7.97 -6.29
N VAL A 171 23.55 7.88 -5.00
CA VAL A 171 22.18 7.56 -4.54
C VAL A 171 21.18 8.62 -5.02
N ILE A 172 21.50 9.90 -4.89
CA ILE A 172 20.61 10.99 -5.32
C ILE A 172 20.39 10.94 -6.84
N LEU A 173 21.46 10.77 -7.62
CA LEU A 173 21.37 10.65 -9.08
C LEU A 173 20.51 9.44 -9.50
N ALA A 174 20.69 8.30 -8.83
CA ALA A 174 19.90 7.10 -9.13
C ALA A 174 18.41 7.27 -8.77
N GLY A 175 18.09 7.93 -7.66
CA GLY A 175 16.71 8.27 -7.28
C GLY A 175 16.07 9.25 -8.27
N ARG A 176 16.78 10.32 -8.63
CA ARG A 176 16.31 11.27 -9.65
C ARG A 176 16.09 10.58 -11.00
N ALA A 177 16.99 9.68 -11.40
CA ALA A 177 16.85 8.90 -12.62
C ALA A 177 15.60 8.01 -12.62
N HIS A 178 15.31 7.36 -11.49
CA HIS A 178 14.10 6.56 -11.33
C HIS A 178 12.84 7.39 -11.59
N ASP A 179 12.75 8.56 -10.95
CA ASP A 179 11.59 9.44 -11.06
C ASP A 179 11.47 10.06 -12.46
N LEU A 180 12.59 10.46 -13.08
CA LEU A 180 12.62 10.95 -14.46
C LEU A 180 12.08 9.90 -15.44
N ASN A 181 12.48 8.65 -15.28
CA ASN A 181 11.96 7.57 -16.10
C ASN A 181 10.46 7.37 -15.91
N ALA A 182 9.97 7.36 -14.66
CA ALA A 182 8.55 7.25 -14.35
C ALA A 182 7.70 8.38 -14.97
N TRP A 183 8.30 9.55 -15.17
CA TRP A 183 7.68 10.71 -15.82
C TRP A 183 7.92 10.81 -17.33
N GLY A 184 8.51 9.78 -17.96
CA GLY A 184 8.67 9.71 -19.40
C GLY A 184 9.93 10.41 -19.95
N PHE A 185 10.94 10.61 -19.11
CA PHE A 185 12.24 11.18 -19.48
C PHE A 185 13.37 10.12 -19.41
N PRO A 186 13.30 9.03 -20.18
CA PRO A 186 14.21 7.91 -20.00
C PRO A 186 15.65 8.20 -20.47
N TRP A 187 15.85 9.14 -21.40
CA TRP A 187 17.18 9.58 -21.83
C TRP A 187 17.91 10.37 -20.73
N ASP A 188 17.19 11.25 -20.03
CA ASP A 188 17.69 11.96 -18.85
C ASP A 188 17.97 10.98 -17.70
N ALA A 189 17.05 10.04 -17.46
CA ALA A 189 17.25 8.97 -16.49
C ALA A 189 18.52 8.14 -16.78
N MET A 190 18.72 7.70 -18.01
CA MET A 190 19.94 6.99 -18.41
C MET A 190 21.19 7.83 -18.16
N THR A 191 21.14 9.13 -18.44
CA THR A 191 22.25 10.06 -18.21
C THR A 191 22.60 10.12 -16.72
N ASP A 192 21.61 10.23 -15.85
CA ASP A 192 21.83 10.23 -14.41
C ASP A 192 22.27 8.88 -13.86
N TYR A 193 21.74 7.75 -14.35
CA TYR A 193 22.26 6.43 -13.99
C TYR A 193 23.73 6.25 -14.40
N ARG A 194 24.15 6.77 -15.55
CA ARG A 194 25.57 6.74 -15.95
C ARG A 194 26.44 7.58 -15.02
N ARG A 195 25.96 8.76 -14.61
CA ARG A 195 26.66 9.60 -13.64
C ARG A 195 26.73 8.92 -12.27
N ALA A 196 25.66 8.28 -11.82
CA ALA A 196 25.64 7.47 -10.60
C ALA A 196 26.63 6.30 -10.69
N ALA A 197 26.65 5.57 -11.82
CA ALA A 197 27.54 4.44 -12.06
C ALA A 197 29.04 4.80 -12.12
N ALA A 198 29.34 6.05 -12.48
CA ALA A 198 30.71 6.59 -12.46
C ALA A 198 31.20 6.87 -11.03
N LEU A 199 30.28 7.19 -10.11
CA LEU A 199 30.57 7.44 -8.71
C LEU A 199 30.51 6.17 -7.86
N ASP A 200 29.54 5.29 -8.15
CA ASP A 200 29.34 4.02 -7.48
C ASP A 200 28.99 2.92 -8.50
N PRO A 201 29.86 1.91 -8.69
CA PRO A 201 29.66 0.80 -9.60
C PRO A 201 28.34 0.03 -9.48
N GLN A 202 27.67 0.06 -8.32
CA GLN A 202 26.42 -0.69 -8.11
C GLN A 202 25.31 -0.28 -9.11
N TRP A 203 25.37 0.95 -9.62
CA TRP A 203 24.39 1.49 -10.56
C TRP A 203 24.67 1.17 -12.04
N ARG A 204 25.79 0.47 -12.36
CA ARG A 204 26.17 0.14 -13.75
C ARG A 204 25.10 -0.69 -14.46
N GLU A 205 24.49 -1.64 -13.75
CA GLU A 205 23.45 -2.48 -14.34
C GLU A 205 22.21 -1.67 -14.72
N HIS A 206 21.84 -0.66 -13.94
CA HIS A 206 20.73 0.24 -14.28
C HIS A 206 21.04 1.05 -15.53
N ALA A 207 22.23 1.67 -15.61
CA ALA A 207 22.66 2.40 -16.80
C ALA A 207 22.64 1.51 -18.06
N ALA A 208 23.19 0.29 -17.96
CA ALA A 208 23.24 -0.66 -19.08
C ALA A 208 21.84 -1.15 -19.49
N TYR A 209 20.95 -1.36 -18.52
CA TYR A 209 19.55 -1.71 -18.78
C TYR A 209 18.86 -0.65 -19.64
N TYR A 210 18.91 0.61 -19.23
CA TYR A 210 18.25 1.70 -19.96
C TYR A 210 18.89 1.94 -21.33
N GLU A 211 20.21 1.84 -21.45
CA GLU A 211 20.88 1.93 -22.76
C GLU A 211 20.36 0.87 -23.73
N ARG A 212 20.22 -0.37 -23.26
CA ARG A 212 19.71 -1.48 -24.08
C ARG A 212 18.26 -1.28 -24.50
N VAL A 213 17.40 -0.86 -23.57
CA VAL A 213 15.98 -0.59 -23.85
C VAL A 213 15.83 0.57 -24.83
N LEU A 214 16.58 1.66 -24.65
CA LEU A 214 16.48 2.86 -25.48
C LEU A 214 17.08 2.67 -26.88
N ARG A 215 18.10 1.83 -27.02
CA ARG A 215 18.67 1.46 -28.33
C ARG A 215 17.86 0.38 -29.05
N ASN A 216 17.04 -0.39 -28.34
CA ASN A 216 16.21 -1.43 -28.93
C ASN A 216 14.73 -1.27 -28.53
N PRO A 217 13.94 -0.50 -29.31
CA PRO A 217 12.54 -0.24 -28.99
C PRO A 217 11.64 -1.49 -29.06
N THR A 218 12.16 -2.64 -29.51
CA THR A 218 11.42 -3.91 -29.50
C THR A 218 11.64 -4.73 -28.23
N MET A 219 12.57 -4.33 -27.37
CA MET A 219 12.80 -5.00 -26.09
C MET A 219 11.61 -4.81 -25.17
N LYS A 220 11.00 -5.92 -24.75
CA LYS A 220 9.93 -5.88 -23.74
C LYS A 220 10.55 -5.57 -22.37
N PHE A 221 9.96 -4.61 -21.65
CA PHE A 221 10.17 -4.44 -20.22
C PHE A 221 9.81 -5.77 -19.54
N ARG A 222 10.81 -6.48 -19.01
CA ARG A 222 10.62 -7.66 -18.16
C ARG A 222 10.62 -7.25 -16.70
#